data_AF-A0AAW0AZI1-F1
#
_entry.id   AF-A0AAW0AZI1-F1
#
_cell.length_a   1.000
_cell.length_b   1.000
_cell.length_c   1.000
_cell.angle_alpha   90.00
_cell.angle_beta   90.00
_cell.angle_gamma   90.00
#
_symmetry.space_group_name_H-M   'P 1'
#
loop_
_entity.id
_entity.type
_entity.pdbx_description
1 polymer ?
#
loop_
_entity_poly.entity_id
_entity_poly.type
_entity_poly.pdbx_seq_one_letter_code
_entity_poly.pdbx_strand_id
1 'polypeptide(L)'
;MIGTEDETWINRFSVAYDSHSDVIRSRMIVTYEGRDSGGGKWACVKCAGPQCAHMRQSKRLLDMIVGNVEDSTDCEGRERSDFGDSAEMYMVDSANVGSLDERAISYLPILPPAWASLPEDPKLYPRPSPIDLPPLVIPLESTSRSACGKHFYNPLLSVTQKECTIYTLTGQRRHTICVQNCPTCPSVQRCFIGPDARTFGVFNLNNSVLFTHELLDDYTNRYTGSETPFAAFVVSMARIYAGRADKFVGEDLFRAAWFAFASLQDMGGDMSCPRCGEAPDTVIFDGVTTGFAKRHLRETMSPPTVIPPDPLVRQRTRHPGLQWIPGSNSKGPCTRDRFANWIKKWGDKGVLPHSEEKQRRGELHSLEQELRAVGAQAVARALVTFNETKMELQDARMRRRYRMLFEQLSASESTLQMVNALGLESLKRFVEEPSVANASLLVDIPALMQVVEQVVRKKQHVEVIVDLCRWMVQRAEEVLGILMQGDHVNLEGIRNSKGCGDNWKQVRQHMICKRQISN
;
A
#
# COMPACT_ATOMS: atom_id res chain seq x y z
N MET A 1 16.26 -6.13 29.62
CA MET A 1 15.58 -5.34 30.66
C MET A 1 15.25 -6.33 31.75
N ILE A 2 15.79 -6.17 32.97
CA ILE A 2 15.43 -7.02 34.11
C ILE A 2 14.39 -6.21 34.88
N GLY A 3 13.12 -6.59 34.76
CA GLY A 3 12.02 -5.98 35.51
C GLY A 3 12.05 -6.39 36.98
N THR A 4 11.40 -5.61 37.84
CA THR A 4 11.19 -5.94 39.26
C THR A 4 10.30 -7.18 39.41
N GLU A 5 10.50 -8.00 40.45
CA GLU A 5 9.92 -9.36 40.65
C GLU A 5 8.37 -9.50 40.53
N ASP A 6 7.64 -8.39 40.49
CA ASP A 6 6.17 -8.34 40.45
C ASP A 6 5.55 -7.96 39.08
N GLU A 7 6.37 -7.70 38.05
CA GLU A 7 5.84 -7.32 36.73
C GLU A 7 5.36 -8.55 35.92
N THR A 8 4.12 -8.49 35.42
CA THR A 8 3.55 -9.50 34.51
C THR A 8 3.67 -9.01 33.07
N TRP A 9 4.26 -9.83 32.20
CA TRP A 9 4.51 -9.50 30.80
C TRP A 9 3.60 -10.30 29.88
N ILE A 10 3.22 -9.69 28.75
CA ILE A 10 2.58 -10.38 27.64
C ILE A 10 3.58 -10.47 26.49
N ASN A 11 4.08 -11.67 26.20
CA ASN A 11 5.00 -11.94 25.10
C ASN A 11 4.28 -12.68 23.97
N ARG A 12 4.48 -12.23 22.72
CA ARG A 12 3.94 -12.91 21.53
C ARG A 12 5.04 -13.47 20.65
N PHE A 13 5.04 -14.78 20.49
CA PHE A 13 6.00 -15.52 19.67
C PHE A 13 5.36 -15.91 18.34
N SER A 14 6.08 -15.68 17.25
CA SER A 14 5.72 -16.21 15.93
C SER A 14 6.57 -17.43 15.62
N VAL A 15 5.94 -18.60 15.62
CA VAL A 15 6.62 -19.90 15.44
C VAL A 15 6.20 -20.50 14.10
N ALA A 16 7.16 -21.04 13.34
CA ALA A 16 6.84 -21.73 12.10
C ALA A 16 5.98 -22.98 12.35
N TYR A 17 4.94 -23.18 11.54
CA TYR A 17 4.18 -24.42 11.51
C TYR A 17 4.84 -25.36 10.51
N ASP A 18 5.30 -26.50 10.97
CA ASP A 18 5.76 -27.57 10.08
C ASP A 18 4.54 -28.39 9.63
N SER A 19 3.85 -27.90 8.60
CA SER A 19 2.94 -28.76 7.83
C SER A 19 3.74 -29.35 6.68
N HIS A 20 3.72 -30.68 6.57
CA HIS A 20 4.27 -31.45 5.44
C HIS A 20 3.62 -31.14 4.06
N SER A 21 2.99 -29.98 3.89
CA SER A 21 2.50 -29.49 2.60
C SER A 21 3.31 -28.27 2.17
N ASP A 22 3.93 -28.37 0.99
CA ASP A 22 4.81 -27.35 0.38
C ASP A 22 4.12 -26.03 -0.02
N VAL A 23 2.88 -25.81 0.41
CA VAL A 23 2.07 -24.66 0.01
C VAL A 23 1.79 -23.78 1.23
N ILE A 24 2.68 -22.80 1.43
CA ILE A 24 2.65 -21.71 2.44
C ILE A 24 3.04 -22.17 3.85
N ARG A 25 4.26 -21.78 4.30
CA ARG A 25 4.69 -21.85 5.70
C ARG A 25 3.78 -20.97 6.57
N SER A 26 2.66 -21.52 7.04
CA SER A 26 1.81 -20.82 7.99
C SER A 26 2.57 -20.61 9.30
N ARG A 27 2.55 -19.41 9.87
CA ARG A 27 3.14 -19.12 11.18
C ARG A 27 2.05 -19.17 12.25
N MET A 28 2.36 -19.73 13.40
CA MET A 28 1.49 -19.78 14.57
C MET A 28 1.90 -18.69 15.55
N ILE A 29 0.91 -18.02 16.15
CA ILE A 29 1.15 -17.10 17.26
C ILE A 29 0.94 -17.85 18.57
N VAL A 30 1.95 -17.78 19.44
CA VAL A 30 1.88 -18.24 20.82
C VAL A 30 1.96 -17.02 21.72
N THR A 31 0.99 -16.87 22.61
CA THR A 31 0.95 -15.80 23.61
C THR A 31 1.35 -16.37 24.95
N TYR A 32 2.25 -15.68 25.63
CA TYR A 32 2.65 -15.92 27.02
C TYR A 32 2.22 -14.74 27.86
N GLU A 33 1.56 -14.99 28.99
CA GLU A 33 1.19 -14.00 29.99
C GLU A 33 1.74 -14.46 31.34
N GLY A 34 2.79 -13.82 31.84
CA GLY A 34 3.46 -14.24 33.08
C GLY A 34 4.73 -13.47 33.39
N ARG A 35 5.43 -13.90 34.44
CA ARG A 35 6.70 -13.29 34.87
C ARG A 35 7.85 -13.74 33.97
N ASP A 36 8.96 -13.00 33.93
CA ASP A 36 10.11 -13.43 33.13
C ASP A 36 10.69 -14.80 33.57
N SER A 37 10.34 -15.32 34.76
CA SER A 37 10.69 -16.67 35.21
C SER A 37 10.06 -17.83 34.40
N GLY A 38 9.27 -17.55 33.37
CA GLY A 38 8.56 -18.57 32.58
C GLY A 38 7.28 -19.10 33.26
N GLY A 39 7.07 -18.75 34.53
CA GLY A 39 5.84 -19.03 35.29
C GLY A 39 4.68 -18.14 34.82
N GLY A 40 3.77 -18.69 34.01
CA GLY A 40 2.62 -17.98 33.47
C GLY A 40 1.69 -18.81 32.60
N LYS A 41 0.67 -18.16 32.05
CA LYS A 41 -0.30 -18.77 31.13
C LYS A 41 0.24 -18.73 29.71
N TRP A 42 0.15 -19.86 29.03
CA TRP A 42 0.55 -19.99 27.63
C TRP A 42 -0.68 -20.33 26.79
N ALA A 43 -0.85 -19.69 25.65
CA ALA A 43 -1.94 -19.95 24.72
C ALA A 43 -1.42 -19.99 23.28
N CYS A 44 -1.77 -21.04 22.53
CA CYS A 44 -1.50 -21.13 21.10
C CYS A 44 -2.81 -20.88 20.34
N VAL A 45 -2.80 -19.99 19.34
CA VAL A 45 -4.02 -19.59 18.61
C VAL A 45 -4.72 -20.77 17.91
N LYS A 46 -3.97 -21.80 17.51
CA LYS A 46 -4.53 -22.94 16.74
C LYS A 46 -4.58 -24.26 17.52
N CYS A 47 -3.76 -24.42 18.56
CA CYS A 47 -3.68 -25.67 19.30
C CYS A 47 -4.39 -25.52 20.65
N ALA A 48 -5.47 -26.27 20.86
CA ALA A 48 -6.21 -26.29 22.12
C ALA A 48 -5.49 -27.05 23.26
N GLY A 49 -4.41 -27.77 22.95
CA GLY A 49 -3.66 -28.55 23.94
C GLY A 49 -2.72 -27.70 24.79
N PRO A 50 -2.55 -27.99 26.10
CA PRO A 50 -1.73 -27.20 27.02
C PRO A 50 -0.22 -27.25 26.74
N GLN A 51 0.23 -28.14 25.83
CA GLN A 51 1.64 -28.34 25.49
C GLN A 51 1.84 -28.68 24.01
N CYS A 52 1.42 -27.80 23.11
CA CYS A 52 1.74 -27.99 21.69
C CYS A 52 3.22 -27.72 21.38
N ALA A 53 3.72 -28.24 20.24
CA ALA A 53 5.10 -28.03 19.79
C ALA A 53 5.47 -26.53 19.71
N HIS A 54 4.55 -25.68 19.24
CA HIS A 54 4.76 -24.23 19.17
C HIS A 54 5.00 -23.60 20.54
N MET A 55 4.24 -24.03 21.55
CA MET A 55 4.40 -23.53 22.92
C MET A 55 5.73 -23.97 23.52
N ARG A 56 6.16 -25.22 23.26
CA ARG A 56 7.48 -25.70 23.70
C ARG A 56 8.62 -24.91 23.05
N GLN A 57 8.50 -24.62 21.76
CA GLN A 57 9.49 -23.81 21.04
C GLN A 57 9.52 -22.36 21.52
N SER A 58 8.35 -21.78 21.82
CA SER A 58 8.22 -20.43 22.37
C SER A 58 8.76 -20.34 23.81
N LYS A 59 8.58 -21.38 24.63
CA LYS A 59 9.16 -21.50 25.96
C LYS A 59 10.68 -21.49 25.90
N ARG A 60 11.27 -22.37 25.07
CA ARG A 60 12.73 -22.40 24.87
C ARG A 60 13.30 -21.05 24.44
N LEU A 61 12.59 -20.31 23.59
CA LEU A 61 12.98 -18.95 23.23
C LEU A 61 12.97 -18.00 24.42
N LEU A 62 11.89 -18.01 25.21
CA LEU A 62 11.79 -17.17 26.39
C LEU A 62 12.91 -17.50 27.38
N ASP A 63 13.19 -18.78 27.61
CA ASP A 63 14.26 -19.24 28.49
C ASP A 63 15.65 -18.75 28.00
N MET A 64 15.91 -18.82 26.68
CA MET A 64 17.13 -18.26 26.08
C MET A 64 17.24 -16.74 26.23
N ILE A 65 16.13 -16.01 26.10
CA ILE A 65 16.09 -14.54 26.17
C ILE A 65 16.27 -14.05 27.60
N VAL A 66 15.65 -14.74 28.56
CA VAL A 66 15.73 -14.40 29.99
C VAL A 66 17.08 -14.82 30.59
N GLY A 67 17.82 -15.72 29.92
CA GLY A 67 19.13 -16.19 30.37
C GLY A 67 19.06 -17.32 31.40
N ASN A 68 17.92 -18.01 31.50
CA ASN A 68 17.71 -19.16 32.39
C ASN A 68 18.24 -20.47 31.78
N VAL A 69 19.38 -20.42 31.08
CA VAL A 69 20.00 -21.63 30.53
C VAL A 69 20.77 -22.33 31.66
N GLU A 70 20.04 -22.94 32.58
CA GLU A 70 20.58 -24.08 33.31
C GLU A 70 20.60 -25.26 32.34
N ASP A 71 21.74 -25.94 32.31
CA ASP A 71 22.13 -27.00 31.39
C ASP A 71 21.19 -28.21 31.53
N SER A 72 19.99 -28.14 30.94
CA SER A 72 19.01 -29.23 30.98
C SER A 72 19.37 -30.27 29.91
N THR A 73 20.37 -31.10 30.20
CA THR A 73 20.76 -32.28 29.40
C THR A 73 19.79 -33.45 29.50
N ASP A 74 18.65 -33.32 30.18
CA ASP A 74 17.69 -34.42 30.35
C ASP A 74 16.56 -34.36 29.32
N CYS A 75 16.90 -34.68 28.07
CA CYS A 75 15.92 -35.12 27.06
C CYS A 75 16.53 -36.27 26.26
N GLU A 76 16.48 -37.46 26.84
CA GLU A 76 16.82 -38.71 26.16
C GLU A 76 15.93 -38.94 24.92
N GLY A 77 16.57 -39.29 23.81
CA GLY A 77 16.03 -40.21 22.81
C GLY A 77 14.98 -39.67 21.83
N ARG A 78 15.42 -38.91 20.81
CA ARG A 78 14.88 -39.02 19.45
C ARG A 78 15.82 -38.42 18.41
N GLU A 79 15.93 -39.14 17.30
CA GLU A 79 16.89 -39.01 16.20
C GLU A 79 17.13 -37.56 15.75
N ARG A 80 18.42 -37.21 15.63
CA ARG A 80 18.90 -36.07 14.83
C ARG A 80 18.51 -36.33 13.37
N SER A 81 17.39 -35.77 12.93
CA SER A 81 17.17 -35.55 11.51
C SER A 81 17.88 -34.26 11.10
N ASP A 82 18.65 -34.36 10.02
CA ASP A 82 19.23 -33.25 9.29
C ASP A 82 18.15 -32.23 8.92
N PHE A 83 18.05 -31.15 9.70
CA PHE A 83 17.33 -29.95 9.31
C PHE A 83 18.33 -28.86 8.99
N GLY A 84 18.53 -28.65 7.69
CA GLY A 84 19.32 -27.56 7.14
C GLY A 84 18.76 -26.18 7.50
N ASP A 85 19.72 -25.28 7.73
CA ASP A 85 19.67 -23.83 7.58
C ASP A 85 18.46 -23.02 8.07
N SER A 86 18.72 -22.29 9.16
CA SER A 86 18.19 -20.96 9.52
C SER A 86 16.70 -20.72 9.29
N ALA A 87 15.85 -21.29 10.15
CA ALA A 87 14.51 -20.76 10.36
C ALA A 87 14.60 -19.47 11.21
N GLU A 88 14.58 -18.30 10.56
CA GLU A 88 14.48 -16.99 11.23
C GLU A 88 13.25 -16.97 12.16
N MET A 89 13.49 -16.91 13.47
CA MET A 89 12.48 -16.87 14.50
C MET A 89 12.73 -15.62 15.37
N TYR A 90 11.74 -14.74 15.50
CA TYR A 90 11.86 -13.44 16.16
C TYR A 90 10.65 -13.17 17.06
N MET A 91 10.88 -12.55 18.24
CA MET A 91 9.79 -12.03 19.08
C MET A 91 9.10 -10.90 18.33
N VAL A 92 7.77 -10.97 18.25
CA VAL A 92 6.98 -9.98 17.50
C VAL A 92 6.56 -8.81 18.39
N ASP A 93 6.46 -9.02 19.70
CA ASP A 93 5.98 -8.00 20.62
C ASP A 93 6.34 -8.37 22.07
N SER A 94 7.14 -7.54 22.73
CA SER A 94 7.32 -7.51 24.19
C SER A 94 6.89 -6.13 24.64
N ALA A 95 5.59 -5.97 24.83
CA ALA A 95 5.03 -4.72 25.28
C ALA A 95 4.03 -5.01 26.39
N ASN A 96 4.02 -4.11 27.37
CA ASN A 96 3.07 -4.08 28.47
C ASN A 96 1.71 -3.60 27.91
N VAL A 97 1.10 -4.38 27.00
CA VAL A 97 -0.06 -3.93 26.18
C VAL A 97 -1.35 -4.41 26.80
N GLY A 98 -1.97 -3.53 27.56
CA GLY A 98 -3.34 -3.68 28.00
C GLY A 98 -4.31 -3.09 26.96
N SER A 99 -5.00 -3.95 26.22
CA SER A 99 -6.20 -3.63 25.42
C SER A 99 -6.02 -2.81 24.12
N LEU A 100 -6.65 -3.29 23.05
CA LEU A 100 -6.75 -2.70 21.70
C LEU A 100 -7.52 -1.36 21.62
N ASP A 101 -7.70 -0.67 22.75
CA ASP A 101 -8.36 0.63 22.89
C ASP A 101 -7.41 1.69 23.51
N GLU A 102 -6.09 1.49 23.43
CA GLU A 102 -5.12 2.50 23.88
C GLU A 102 -5.22 3.75 22.99
N ARG A 103 -5.99 4.73 23.47
CA ARG A 103 -6.05 6.07 22.90
C ARG A 103 -4.78 6.81 23.27
N ALA A 104 -4.29 7.63 22.34
CA ALA A 104 -3.20 8.55 22.63
C ALA A 104 -3.57 9.51 23.77
N ILE A 105 -2.54 9.99 24.49
CA ILE A 105 -2.70 11.03 25.51
C ILE A 105 -3.13 12.33 24.83
N SER A 106 -2.48 12.70 23.74
CA SER A 106 -2.93 13.81 22.89
C SER A 106 -4.27 13.50 22.23
N TYR A 107 -5.15 14.48 22.23
CA TYR A 107 -6.52 14.36 21.75
C TYR A 107 -7.15 15.66 21.27
N LEU A 108 -6.52 16.79 21.53
CA LEU A 108 -6.97 18.06 20.99
C LEU A 108 -6.79 18.06 19.46
N PRO A 109 -7.69 18.68 18.70
CA PRO A 109 -7.55 18.73 17.24
C PRO A 109 -6.24 19.42 16.82
N ILE A 110 -5.57 18.88 15.81
CA ILE A 110 -4.28 19.31 15.29
C ILE A 110 -4.50 19.97 13.93
N LEU A 111 -3.81 21.08 13.68
CA LEU A 111 -3.89 21.73 12.36
C LEU A 111 -3.25 20.83 11.30
N PRO A 112 -3.83 20.72 10.09
CA PRO A 112 -3.14 20.09 8.95
C PRO A 112 -1.75 20.70 8.72
N PRO A 113 -0.83 20.04 8.00
CA PRO A 113 0.43 20.66 7.60
C PRO A 113 0.19 21.98 6.84
N ALA A 114 1.08 22.97 6.98
CA ALA A 114 0.86 24.30 6.40
C ALA A 114 0.66 24.29 4.87
N TRP A 115 1.30 23.34 4.16
CA TRP A 115 1.13 23.14 2.72
C TRP A 115 -0.22 22.52 2.34
N ALA A 116 -0.90 21.88 3.29
CA ALA A 116 -2.20 21.26 3.12
C ALA A 116 -3.35 22.13 3.69
N SER A 117 -3.03 23.20 4.44
CA SER A 117 -4.04 24.07 5.04
C SER A 117 -4.68 24.99 4.02
N LEU A 118 -6.00 25.16 4.11
CA LEU A 118 -6.77 26.14 3.35
C LEU A 118 -6.88 27.47 4.10
N PRO A 119 -7.06 28.61 3.41
CA PRO A 119 -7.31 29.92 4.05
C PRO A 119 -8.51 29.92 4.99
N GLU A 120 -9.52 29.08 4.71
CA GLU A 120 -10.75 28.93 5.47
C GLU A 120 -10.62 28.01 6.69
N ASP A 121 -9.51 27.28 6.82
CA ASP A 121 -9.31 26.35 7.93
C ASP A 121 -9.31 27.10 9.28
N PRO A 122 -9.94 26.52 10.33
CA PRO A 122 -10.01 27.16 11.63
C PRO A 122 -8.63 27.30 12.26
N LYS A 123 -8.31 28.50 12.75
CA LYS A 123 -7.09 28.76 13.53
C LYS A 123 -7.28 28.31 14.98
N LEU A 124 -7.02 27.03 15.23
CA LEU A 124 -7.24 26.39 16.53
C LEU A 124 -6.21 26.76 17.61
N TYR A 125 -4.95 26.93 17.22
CA TYR A 125 -3.82 27.30 18.09
C TYR A 125 -2.69 27.91 17.23
N PRO A 126 -1.79 28.73 17.79
CA PRO A 126 -0.61 29.19 17.07
C PRO A 126 0.26 28.00 16.66
N ARG A 127 0.64 27.92 15.38
CA ARG A 127 1.52 26.84 14.91
C ARG A 127 2.90 26.99 15.59
N PRO A 128 3.37 25.98 16.32
CA PRO A 128 4.70 26.00 16.93
C PRO A 128 5.78 26.11 15.86
N SER A 129 6.86 26.85 16.13
CA SER A 129 7.98 26.91 15.20
C SER A 129 8.65 25.53 15.15
N PRO A 130 9.02 25.02 13.97
CA PRO A 130 9.80 23.77 13.85
C PRO A 130 11.17 23.85 14.56
N ILE A 131 11.67 25.06 14.79
CA ILE A 131 12.97 25.32 15.43
C ILE A 131 12.82 25.36 16.97
N ASP A 132 11.62 25.61 17.48
CA ASP A 132 11.41 25.73 18.91
C ASP A 132 11.53 24.36 19.54
N LEU A 133 12.52 24.22 20.43
CA LEU A 133 12.64 23.02 21.24
C LEU A 133 11.55 23.05 22.30
N PRO A 134 10.86 21.91 22.54
CA PRO A 134 9.97 21.81 23.68
C PRO A 134 10.75 22.10 24.97
N PRO A 135 10.08 22.63 26.00
CA PRO A 135 10.74 22.89 27.28
C PRO A 135 11.28 21.58 27.86
N LEU A 136 12.37 21.67 28.62
CA LEU A 136 13.01 20.49 29.25
C LEU A 136 12.01 19.68 30.10
N VAL A 137 11.06 20.37 30.72
CA VAL A 137 9.92 19.79 31.43
C VAL A 137 8.61 20.28 30.80
N ILE A 138 7.82 19.37 30.24
CA ILE A 138 6.49 19.71 29.69
C ILE A 138 5.46 19.65 30.84
N PRO A 139 4.82 20.78 31.21
CA PRO A 139 3.90 20.83 32.34
C PRO A 139 2.54 20.20 32.01
N LEU A 140 1.78 19.82 33.04
CA LEU A 140 0.36 19.53 32.90
C LEU A 140 -0.42 20.84 32.67
N GLU A 141 -1.39 20.79 31.77
CA GLU A 141 -2.29 21.89 31.44
C GLU A 141 -3.72 21.53 31.86
N SER A 142 -4.64 22.51 31.86
CA SER A 142 -6.06 22.25 32.15
C SER A 142 -6.72 21.26 31.17
N THR A 143 -6.12 21.07 30.00
CA THR A 143 -6.52 20.11 28.97
C THR A 143 -5.87 18.74 29.15
N SER A 144 -4.90 18.58 30.07
CA SER A 144 -4.23 17.30 30.29
C SER A 144 -5.20 16.19 30.67
N ARG A 145 -4.99 15.00 30.11
CA ARG A 145 -5.94 13.89 30.14
C ARG A 145 -5.21 12.54 30.27
N SER A 146 -5.88 11.54 30.81
CA SER A 146 -5.40 10.14 30.79
C SER A 146 -5.77 9.39 29.51
N ALA A 147 -5.05 8.33 29.18
CA ALA A 147 -5.31 7.50 28.00
C ALA A 147 -6.73 6.90 27.99
N CYS A 148 -7.35 6.65 29.16
CA CYS A 148 -8.73 6.16 29.23
C CYS A 148 -9.78 7.23 28.81
N GLY A 149 -9.36 8.49 28.68
CA GLY A 149 -10.20 9.61 28.24
C GLY A 149 -11.22 10.10 29.26
N LYS A 150 -11.27 9.51 30.46
CA LYS A 150 -12.28 9.81 31.49
C LYS A 150 -11.83 10.79 32.57
N HIS A 151 -10.52 10.99 32.73
CA HIS A 151 -9.97 11.81 33.80
C HIS A 151 -9.05 12.88 33.25
N PHE A 152 -9.15 14.05 33.85
CA PHE A 152 -8.41 15.25 33.50
C PHE A 152 -7.54 15.68 34.66
N TYR A 153 -6.54 16.51 34.35
CA TYR A 153 -5.65 17.08 35.35
C TYR A 153 -6.43 17.78 36.46
N ASN A 154 -6.11 17.41 37.70
CA ASN A 154 -6.61 18.08 38.89
C ASN A 154 -5.46 18.80 39.60
N PRO A 155 -5.46 20.14 39.65
CA PRO A 155 -4.37 20.92 40.24
C PRO A 155 -4.24 20.76 41.76
N LEU A 156 -5.23 20.17 42.42
CA LEU A 156 -5.23 19.96 43.87
C LEU A 156 -4.49 18.69 44.32
N LEU A 157 -4.17 17.78 43.39
CA LEU A 157 -3.45 16.55 43.73
C LEU A 157 -1.99 16.65 43.31
N SER A 158 -1.17 15.74 43.82
CA SER A 158 0.25 15.71 43.53
C SER A 158 0.55 15.43 42.05
N VAL A 159 1.55 16.14 41.56
CA VAL A 159 2.14 15.96 40.23
C VAL A 159 3.50 15.31 40.41
N THR A 160 3.80 14.31 39.59
CA THR A 160 5.12 13.68 39.54
C THR A 160 5.77 13.96 38.19
N GLN A 161 7.10 13.86 38.14
CA GLN A 161 7.85 13.98 36.90
C GLN A 161 8.17 12.59 36.36
N LYS A 162 8.04 12.40 35.04
CA LYS A 162 8.31 11.14 34.35
C LYS A 162 9.20 11.42 33.14
N GLU A 163 10.26 10.63 32.99
CA GLU A 163 11.10 10.68 31.80
C GLU A 163 10.35 10.17 30.57
N CYS A 164 10.61 10.79 29.42
CA CYS A 164 10.06 10.39 28.14
C CYS A 164 11.09 10.60 27.01
N THR A 165 10.78 10.02 25.84
CA THR A 165 11.55 10.20 24.62
C THR A 165 10.71 10.92 23.57
N ILE A 166 11.22 12.04 23.06
CA ILE A 166 10.62 12.79 21.96
C ILE A 166 11.39 12.47 20.68
N TYR A 167 10.72 11.88 19.70
CA TYR A 167 11.25 11.61 18.36
C TYR A 167 11.04 12.83 17.46
N THR A 168 12.13 13.30 16.85
CA THR A 168 12.17 14.47 15.95
C THR A 168 12.69 14.09 14.56
N LEU A 169 12.69 15.00 13.58
CA LEU A 169 13.36 14.76 12.28
C LEU A 169 14.88 14.53 12.42
N THR A 170 15.49 15.06 13.49
CA THR A 170 16.95 15.09 13.66
C THR A 170 17.47 14.07 14.65
N GLY A 171 16.62 13.29 15.32
CA GLY A 171 17.06 12.38 16.38
C GLY A 171 16.04 12.27 17.50
N GLN A 172 16.33 11.44 18.48
CA GLN A 172 15.54 11.34 19.70
C GLN A 172 16.09 12.29 20.76
N ARG A 173 15.22 12.78 21.64
CA ARG A 173 15.61 13.63 22.76
C ARG A 173 14.96 13.11 24.04
N ARG A 174 15.76 12.98 25.09
CA ARG A 174 15.25 12.67 26.44
C ARG A 174 14.69 13.93 27.06
N HIS A 175 13.44 13.89 27.51
CA HIS A 175 12.75 14.99 28.17
C HIS A 175 12.04 14.47 29.40
N THR A 176 11.51 15.41 30.19
CA THR A 176 10.66 15.09 31.33
C THR A 176 9.28 15.68 31.10
N ILE A 177 8.24 14.97 31.52
CA ILE A 177 6.87 15.47 31.54
C ILE A 177 6.30 15.41 32.95
N CYS A 178 5.42 16.35 33.26
CA CYS A 178 4.59 16.29 34.45
C CYS A 178 3.44 15.31 34.22
N VAL A 179 3.21 14.42 35.17
CA VAL A 179 2.13 13.43 35.14
C VAL A 179 1.40 13.35 36.47
N GLN A 180 0.18 12.82 36.42
CA GLN A 180 -0.66 12.60 37.60
C GLN A 180 -1.31 11.21 37.50
N ASN A 181 -1.45 10.51 38.63
CA ASN A 181 -2.10 9.20 38.64
C ASN A 181 -3.55 9.31 38.19
N CYS A 182 -3.98 8.45 37.26
CA CYS A 182 -5.39 8.32 36.92
C CYS A 182 -6.12 7.58 38.05
N PRO A 183 -7.20 8.15 38.65
CA PRO A 183 -7.82 7.58 39.84
C PRO A 183 -8.59 6.27 39.59
N THR A 184 -8.90 5.96 38.33
CA THR A 184 -9.83 4.87 37.97
C THR A 184 -9.16 3.78 37.14
N CYS A 185 -7.97 4.04 36.60
CA CYS A 185 -7.21 3.00 35.92
C CYS A 185 -6.52 2.13 36.97
N PRO A 186 -6.51 0.80 36.82
CA PRO A 186 -5.78 -0.09 37.72
C PRO A 186 -4.32 0.38 37.84
N SER A 187 -3.80 0.40 39.07
CA SER A 187 -2.40 0.76 39.34
C SER A 187 -1.42 -0.10 38.54
N VAL A 188 -1.79 -1.36 38.26
CA VAL A 188 -1.06 -2.32 37.42
C VAL A 188 -0.85 -1.79 35.99
N GLN A 189 -1.81 -1.05 35.44
CA GLN A 189 -1.70 -0.47 34.09
C GLN A 189 -0.84 0.80 34.05
N ARG A 190 -0.48 1.36 35.22
CA ARG A 190 0.30 2.60 35.37
C ARG A 190 -0.18 3.72 34.43
N CYS A 191 -1.51 3.84 34.24
CA CYS A 191 -2.08 4.89 33.39
C CYS A 191 -1.97 6.25 34.08
N PHE A 192 -1.26 7.15 33.43
CA PHE A 192 -1.09 8.53 33.90
C PHE A 192 -1.95 9.50 33.08
N ILE A 193 -2.43 10.55 33.74
CA ILE A 193 -2.82 11.80 33.11
C ILE A 193 -1.52 12.49 32.68
N GLY A 194 -1.45 12.91 31.42
CA GLY A 194 -0.28 13.57 30.86
C GLY A 194 -0.63 14.81 30.02
N PRO A 195 0.39 15.57 29.60
CA PRO A 195 0.20 16.73 28.75
C PRO A 195 -0.24 16.33 27.34
N ASP A 196 -1.19 17.08 26.78
CA ASP A 196 -1.54 16.98 25.36
C ASP A 196 -0.40 17.51 24.48
N ALA A 197 0.32 18.54 24.95
CA ALA A 197 1.55 19.09 24.37
C ALA A 197 1.45 19.68 22.94
N ARG A 198 0.22 19.82 22.40
CA ARG A 198 -0.04 20.43 21.08
C ARG A 198 0.54 21.84 20.93
N THR A 199 0.52 22.64 21.98
CA THR A 199 1.09 24.01 22.02
C THR A 199 2.60 24.04 21.83
N PHE A 200 3.30 22.93 22.10
CA PHE A 200 4.73 22.76 21.89
C PHE A 200 5.07 22.04 20.59
N GLY A 201 4.05 21.69 19.77
CA GLY A 201 4.26 20.95 18.53
C GLY A 201 4.67 19.51 18.79
N VAL A 202 4.22 18.94 19.90
CA VAL A 202 4.53 17.57 20.31
C VAL A 202 3.24 16.79 20.48
N PHE A 203 3.20 15.62 19.84
CA PHE A 203 2.16 14.62 19.98
C PHE A 203 2.59 13.58 21.01
N ASN A 204 1.83 13.46 22.10
CA ASN A 204 2.04 12.53 23.18
C ASN A 204 1.23 11.24 22.97
N LEU A 205 1.92 10.17 22.59
CA LEU A 205 1.29 8.87 22.37
C LEU A 205 0.90 8.24 23.72
N ASN A 206 1.84 8.07 24.65
CA ASN A 206 1.62 7.26 25.86
C ASN A 206 2.43 7.70 27.10
N ASN A 207 2.78 8.98 27.22
CA ASN A 207 3.60 9.57 28.29
C ASN A 207 5.05 9.07 28.37
N SER A 208 5.44 8.08 27.56
CA SER A 208 6.83 7.61 27.47
C SER A 208 7.41 7.88 26.08
N VAL A 209 6.57 7.78 25.05
CA VAL A 209 6.90 8.00 23.64
C VAL A 209 6.10 9.19 23.12
N LEU A 210 6.81 10.20 22.65
CA LEU A 210 6.25 11.41 22.06
C LEU A 210 6.90 11.65 20.69
N PHE A 211 6.19 12.34 19.80
CA PHE A 211 6.65 12.66 18.45
C PHE A 211 6.44 14.14 18.18
N THR A 212 7.39 14.84 17.57
CA THR A 212 7.12 16.19 17.07
C THR A 212 6.11 16.15 15.94
N HIS A 213 5.24 17.15 15.84
CA HIS A 213 4.33 17.31 14.72
C HIS A 213 5.10 17.38 13.39
N GLU A 214 6.25 18.06 13.37
CA GLU A 214 7.14 18.16 12.20
C GLU A 214 7.53 16.78 11.63
N LEU A 215 7.92 15.84 12.50
CA LEU A 215 8.27 14.47 12.09
C LEU A 215 7.05 13.72 11.49
N LEU A 216 5.86 13.89 12.07
CA LEU A 216 4.65 13.23 11.60
C LEU A 216 4.13 13.86 10.30
N ASP A 217 4.24 15.18 10.19
CA ASP A 217 3.90 15.95 8.98
C ASP A 217 4.88 15.66 7.82
N ASP A 218 6.18 15.42 8.08
CA ASP A 218 7.13 14.99 7.03
C ASP A 218 6.75 13.63 6.44
N TYR A 219 6.28 12.70 7.27
CA TYR A 219 5.73 11.46 6.74
C TYR A 219 4.47 11.70 5.91
N THR A 220 3.52 12.52 6.40
CA THR A 220 2.33 12.90 5.62
C THR A 220 2.70 13.51 4.26
N ASN A 221 3.72 14.37 4.21
CA ASN A 221 4.24 14.97 2.98
C ASN A 221 4.83 13.93 2.03
N ARG A 222 5.66 12.99 2.51
CA ARG A 222 6.24 11.94 1.65
C ARG A 222 5.21 10.90 1.21
N TYR A 223 4.25 10.59 2.07
CA TYR A 223 3.14 9.72 1.77
C TYR A 223 2.28 10.29 0.64
N THR A 224 1.94 11.58 0.71
CA THR A 224 1.10 12.24 -0.31
C THR A 224 1.87 12.65 -1.56
N GLY A 225 3.12 13.10 -1.44
CA GLY A 225 3.91 13.60 -2.58
C GLY A 225 4.73 12.55 -3.32
N SER A 226 5.02 11.40 -2.70
CA SER A 226 5.88 10.35 -3.29
C SER A 226 5.42 8.92 -2.99
N GLU A 227 4.21 8.74 -2.45
CA GLU A 227 3.63 7.43 -2.10
C GLU A 227 4.54 6.59 -1.19
N THR A 228 5.34 7.25 -0.34
CA THR A 228 6.32 6.55 0.51
C THR A 228 5.60 5.68 1.55
N PRO A 229 5.81 4.35 1.58
CA PRO A 229 5.21 3.49 2.60
C PRO A 229 5.92 3.64 3.96
N PHE A 230 5.23 3.29 5.05
CA PHE A 230 5.77 3.32 6.42
C PHE A 230 7.13 2.63 6.55
N ALA A 231 7.28 1.42 6.02
CA ALA A 231 8.52 0.66 6.06
C ALA A 231 9.70 1.44 5.46
N ALA A 232 9.50 2.09 4.30
CA ALA A 232 10.54 2.87 3.63
C ALA A 232 10.89 4.14 4.42
N PHE A 233 9.88 4.83 4.97
CA PHE A 233 10.09 6.00 5.80
C PHE A 233 10.88 5.67 7.08
N VAL A 234 10.46 4.63 7.81
CA VAL A 234 11.08 4.17 9.04
C VAL A 234 12.53 3.74 8.80
N VAL A 235 12.82 3.03 7.71
CA VAL A 235 14.20 2.68 7.32
C VAL A 235 15.03 3.93 7.02
N SER A 236 14.47 4.92 6.32
CA SER A 236 15.14 6.20 6.05
C SER A 236 15.48 6.94 7.35
N MET A 237 14.50 7.05 8.26
CA MET A 237 14.70 7.71 9.56
C MET A 237 15.69 6.96 10.45
N ALA A 238 15.66 5.63 10.46
CA ALA A 238 16.62 4.80 11.19
C ALA A 238 18.05 5.04 10.72
N ARG A 239 18.29 5.21 9.41
CA ARG A 239 19.61 5.56 8.86
C ARG A 239 20.07 6.95 9.29
N ILE A 240 19.16 7.93 9.29
CA ILE A 240 19.42 9.29 9.78
C ILE A 240 19.82 9.27 11.26
N TYR A 241 19.11 8.49 12.09
CA TYR A 241 19.39 8.35 13.53
C TYR A 241 20.69 7.60 13.81
N ALA A 242 20.99 6.56 13.03
CA ALA A 242 22.23 5.79 13.17
C ALA A 242 23.47 6.68 12.99
N GLY A 243 23.43 7.67 12.09
CA GLY A 243 24.50 8.67 11.92
C GLY A 243 24.76 9.54 13.16
N ARG A 244 23.87 9.50 14.17
CA ARG A 244 23.96 10.26 15.43
C ARG A 244 24.07 9.35 16.66
N ALA A 245 24.34 8.05 16.46
CA ALA A 245 24.33 7.03 17.51
C ALA A 245 22.98 6.87 18.26
N ASP A 246 21.88 7.25 17.60
CA ASP A 246 20.52 7.11 18.11
C ASP A 246 19.77 5.94 17.43
N LYS A 247 18.64 5.54 18.01
CA LYS A 247 17.74 4.53 17.43
C LYS A 247 16.37 5.13 17.14
N PHE A 248 15.87 4.94 15.93
CA PHE A 248 14.49 5.28 15.60
C PHE A 248 13.53 4.17 16.07
N VAL A 249 12.24 4.49 16.20
CA VAL A 249 11.20 3.53 16.55
C VAL A 249 11.00 2.47 15.46
N GLY A 250 10.41 1.34 15.83
CA GLY A 250 9.95 0.33 14.88
C GLY A 250 8.71 0.77 14.10
N GLU A 251 8.46 0.10 12.97
CA GLU A 251 7.37 0.45 12.05
C GLU A 251 5.99 0.44 12.70
N ASP A 252 5.69 -0.57 13.51
CA ASP A 252 4.36 -0.72 14.15
C ASP A 252 4.04 0.45 15.09
N LEU A 253 5.03 0.88 15.89
CA LEU A 253 4.87 1.99 16.82
C LEU A 253 4.72 3.32 16.08
N PHE A 254 5.55 3.56 15.05
CA PHE A 254 5.45 4.78 14.24
C PHE A 254 4.10 4.86 13.51
N ARG A 255 3.66 3.75 12.91
CA ARG A 255 2.38 3.63 12.21
C ARG A 255 1.21 3.89 13.15
N ALA A 256 1.23 3.33 14.36
CA ALA A 256 0.21 3.59 15.38
C ALA A 256 0.19 5.08 15.78
N ALA A 257 1.35 5.68 16.02
CA ALA A 257 1.47 7.09 16.35
C ALA A 257 0.93 8.00 15.24
N TRP A 258 1.28 7.72 13.98
CA TRP A 258 0.84 8.51 12.84
C TRP A 258 -0.68 8.43 12.62
N PHE A 259 -1.28 7.23 12.69
CA PHE A 259 -2.74 7.12 12.57
C PHE A 259 -3.48 7.84 13.69
N ALA A 260 -2.96 7.77 14.93
CA ALA A 260 -3.54 8.49 16.05
C ALA A 260 -3.43 10.02 15.83
N PHE A 261 -2.27 10.50 15.37
CA PHE A 261 -2.05 11.91 15.04
C PHE A 261 -2.92 12.41 13.88
N ALA A 262 -2.95 11.66 12.77
CA ALA A 262 -3.76 12.00 11.60
C ALA A 262 -5.26 12.02 11.92
N SER A 263 -5.72 11.19 12.86
CA SER A 263 -7.12 11.22 13.32
C SER A 263 -7.50 12.51 14.07
N LEU A 264 -6.51 13.26 14.56
CA LEU A 264 -6.71 14.57 15.19
C LEU A 264 -6.64 15.72 14.18
N GLN A 265 -6.14 15.49 12.96
CA GLN A 265 -6.18 16.47 11.88
C GLN A 265 -7.60 16.49 11.32
N ASP A 266 -8.32 17.58 11.54
CA ASP A 266 -9.68 17.76 11.00
C ASP A 266 -9.58 18.00 9.49
N MET A 267 -9.52 16.90 8.73
CA MET A 267 -9.70 16.86 7.28
C MET A 267 -11.18 16.60 6.96
N GLY A 268 -12.09 17.22 7.71
CA GLY A 268 -13.52 17.10 7.52
C GLY A 268 -14.04 18.15 6.55
N GLY A 269 -14.79 17.74 5.52
CA GLY A 269 -15.49 18.65 4.60
C GLY A 269 -14.79 18.95 3.28
N ASP A 270 -13.51 18.62 3.17
CA ASP A 270 -12.67 18.65 1.96
C ASP A 270 -13.06 17.59 0.92
N MET A 271 -13.68 16.48 1.35
CA MET A 271 -14.20 15.43 0.46
C MET A 271 -15.57 15.76 -0.16
N SER A 272 -16.12 16.96 0.10
CA SER A 272 -17.32 17.46 -0.58
C SER A 272 -16.92 18.32 -1.75
N CYS A 273 -17.37 17.96 -2.95
CA CYS A 273 -17.14 18.83 -4.11
C CYS A 273 -17.88 20.16 -3.88
N PRO A 274 -17.24 21.34 -3.99
CA PRO A 274 -17.92 22.62 -3.79
C PRO A 274 -19.04 22.85 -4.83
N ARG A 275 -19.04 22.10 -5.93
CA ARG A 275 -20.05 22.16 -6.99
C ARG A 275 -21.13 21.08 -6.86
N CYS A 276 -20.74 19.86 -6.49
CA CYS A 276 -21.63 18.70 -6.48
C CYS A 276 -22.09 18.28 -5.07
N GLY A 277 -21.56 18.92 -4.02
CA GLY A 277 -21.85 18.60 -2.62
C GLY A 277 -21.30 17.23 -2.18
N GLU A 278 -21.95 16.67 -1.16
CA GLU A 278 -21.60 15.37 -0.55
C GLU A 278 -21.92 14.16 -1.45
N ALA A 279 -22.68 14.36 -2.54
CA ALA A 279 -23.19 13.28 -3.39
C ALA A 279 -23.04 13.63 -4.89
N PRO A 280 -21.81 13.62 -5.44
CA PRO A 280 -21.62 13.86 -6.86
C PRO A 280 -22.21 12.71 -7.70
N ASP A 281 -22.76 13.05 -8.87
CA ASP A 281 -23.26 12.06 -9.85
C ASP A 281 -22.17 11.07 -10.31
N THR A 282 -20.90 11.45 -10.18
CA THR A 282 -19.75 10.63 -10.55
C THR A 282 -18.65 10.78 -9.49
N VAL A 283 -18.19 9.65 -8.95
CA VAL A 283 -17.04 9.57 -8.04
C VAL A 283 -15.91 8.85 -8.76
N ILE A 284 -14.77 9.51 -8.94
CA ILE A 284 -13.53 8.90 -9.43
C ILE A 284 -12.75 8.44 -8.21
N PHE A 285 -12.54 7.14 -8.08
CA PHE A 285 -11.66 6.59 -7.06
C PHE A 285 -10.29 6.38 -7.67
N ASP A 286 -9.26 7.06 -7.15
CA ASP A 286 -7.88 6.63 -7.39
C ASP A 286 -7.59 5.41 -6.50
N GLY A 287 -7.09 4.35 -7.10
CA GLY A 287 -7.09 3.02 -6.52
C GLY A 287 -5.93 2.80 -5.57
N VAL A 288 -6.05 3.19 -4.30
CA VAL A 288 -5.17 2.65 -3.25
C VAL A 288 -5.70 1.29 -2.81
N THR A 289 -5.01 0.21 -3.21
CA THR A 289 -5.38 -1.15 -2.77
C THR A 289 -4.89 -1.38 -1.34
N THR A 290 -5.69 -1.03 -0.34
CA THR A 290 -5.41 -1.44 1.05
C THR A 290 -5.91 -2.86 1.27
N GLY A 291 -5.00 -3.83 1.30
CA GLY A 291 -5.34 -5.22 1.63
C GLY A 291 -5.71 -5.37 3.12
N PHE A 292 -6.97 -5.67 3.42
CA PHE A 292 -7.39 -6.04 4.77
C PHE A 292 -7.16 -7.54 4.98
N ALA A 293 -6.48 -7.93 6.07
CA ALA A 293 -6.41 -9.34 6.43
C ALA A 293 -7.83 -9.87 6.71
N LYS A 294 -8.17 -11.05 6.20
CA LYS A 294 -9.51 -11.67 6.28
C LYS A 294 -10.10 -11.68 7.69
N ARG A 295 -9.26 -11.72 8.73
CA ARG A 295 -9.64 -11.66 10.15
C ARG A 295 -10.24 -10.32 10.62
N HIS A 296 -10.03 -9.24 9.87
CA HIS A 296 -10.57 -7.91 10.16
C HIS A 296 -11.86 -7.60 9.37
N LEU A 297 -12.31 -8.53 8.52
CA LEU A 297 -13.64 -8.46 7.91
C LEU A 297 -14.69 -8.69 9.00
N ARG A 298 -15.43 -7.65 9.35
CA ARG A 298 -16.65 -7.76 10.16
C ARG A 298 -17.80 -8.24 9.28
N GLU A 299 -18.86 -8.80 9.87
CA GLU A 299 -20.08 -9.20 9.14
C GLU A 299 -20.70 -8.05 8.31
N THR A 300 -20.48 -6.80 8.73
CA THR A 300 -20.94 -5.60 8.03
C THR A 300 -20.06 -5.17 6.87
N MET A 301 -18.86 -5.74 6.73
CA MET A 301 -17.94 -5.42 5.62
C MET A 301 -17.88 -6.58 4.66
N SER A 302 -18.49 -6.39 3.50
CA SER A 302 -18.30 -7.27 2.36
C SER A 302 -17.16 -6.72 1.51
N PRO A 303 -16.18 -7.53 1.08
CA PRO A 303 -15.22 -7.05 0.10
C PRO A 303 -15.96 -6.52 -1.14
N PRO A 304 -15.40 -5.53 -1.85
CA PRO A 304 -16.01 -4.97 -3.06
C PRO A 304 -16.17 -6.01 -4.19
N THR A 305 -15.62 -7.21 -4.00
CA THR A 305 -15.79 -8.39 -4.85
C THR A 305 -16.96 -9.28 -4.45
N VAL A 306 -17.70 -9.00 -3.37
CA VAL A 306 -18.91 -9.75 -3.03
C VAL A 306 -19.96 -9.40 -4.06
N ILE A 307 -20.29 -10.40 -4.86
CA ILE A 307 -21.39 -10.33 -5.83
C ILE A 307 -22.67 -10.50 -5.00
N PRO A 308 -23.53 -9.48 -4.88
CA PRO A 308 -24.80 -9.64 -4.18
C PRO A 308 -25.70 -10.65 -4.92
N PRO A 309 -26.74 -11.21 -4.29
CA PRO A 309 -27.61 -12.22 -4.90
C PRO A 309 -28.28 -11.75 -6.19
N ASP A 310 -28.50 -10.44 -6.31
CA ASP A 310 -29.02 -9.77 -7.49
C ASP A 310 -28.01 -8.67 -7.91
N PRO A 311 -26.86 -9.06 -8.47
CA PRO A 311 -25.88 -8.07 -8.89
C PRO A 311 -26.46 -7.30 -10.06
N LEU A 312 -26.20 -5.99 -10.09
CA LEU A 312 -26.36 -5.20 -11.31
C LEU A 312 -25.56 -5.89 -12.42
N VAL A 313 -26.26 -6.63 -13.28
CA VAL A 313 -25.67 -7.27 -14.44
C VAL A 313 -25.38 -6.15 -15.42
N ARG A 314 -24.18 -5.58 -15.33
CA ARG A 314 -23.66 -4.71 -16.38
C ARG A 314 -23.58 -5.57 -17.64
N GLN A 315 -24.47 -5.32 -18.60
CA GLN A 315 -24.52 -6.09 -19.85
C GLN A 315 -23.18 -6.04 -20.64
N ARG A 316 -22.24 -5.18 -20.24
CA ARG A 316 -20.90 -5.06 -20.82
C ARG A 316 -19.85 -4.83 -19.73
N THR A 317 -19.18 -5.88 -19.28
CA THR A 317 -18.10 -5.77 -18.27
C THR A 317 -16.75 -5.34 -18.86
N ARG A 318 -16.59 -5.43 -20.17
CA ARG A 318 -15.45 -4.89 -20.95
C ARG A 318 -15.98 -4.54 -22.32
N HIS A 319 -15.65 -3.37 -22.88
CA HIS A 319 -15.84 -3.15 -24.31
C HIS A 319 -14.77 -4.00 -25.03
N PRO A 320 -15.12 -5.14 -25.66
CA PRO A 320 -14.16 -5.80 -26.55
C PRO A 320 -13.77 -4.78 -27.63
N GLY A 321 -12.47 -4.61 -27.84
CA GLY A 321 -11.97 -3.63 -28.82
C GLY A 321 -11.49 -2.30 -28.25
N LEU A 322 -11.19 -2.18 -26.95
CA LEU A 322 -10.40 -1.04 -26.45
C LEU A 322 -8.88 -1.24 -26.58
N GLN A 323 -8.40 -2.45 -26.88
CA GLN A 323 -6.98 -2.79 -26.98
C GLN A 323 -6.37 -2.39 -28.33
N TRP A 324 -5.05 -2.29 -28.37
CA TRP A 324 -4.27 -2.05 -29.60
C TRP A 324 -4.60 -3.09 -30.67
N ILE A 325 -4.36 -4.37 -30.38
CA ILE A 325 -4.72 -5.47 -31.26
C ILE A 325 -6.17 -5.84 -30.97
N PRO A 326 -7.10 -5.65 -31.92
CA PRO A 326 -8.49 -6.03 -31.73
C PRO A 326 -8.61 -7.54 -31.47
N GLY A 327 -9.54 -7.92 -30.60
CA GLY A 327 -9.87 -9.32 -30.40
C GLY A 327 -10.52 -9.90 -31.66
N SER A 328 -10.17 -11.14 -32.01
CA SER A 328 -10.90 -11.86 -33.04
C SER A 328 -12.22 -12.42 -32.47
N ASN A 329 -13.27 -12.45 -33.30
CA ASN A 329 -14.56 -13.06 -32.91
C ASN A 329 -14.52 -14.61 -32.88
N SER A 330 -13.36 -15.22 -33.11
CA SER A 330 -13.20 -16.67 -33.17
C SER A 330 -13.09 -17.28 -31.77
N LYS A 331 -13.64 -18.49 -31.57
CA LYS A 331 -13.62 -19.26 -30.30
C LYS A 331 -12.22 -19.78 -29.88
N GLY A 332 -11.14 -19.31 -30.49
CA GLY A 332 -9.76 -19.74 -30.21
C GLY A 332 -8.98 -18.78 -29.31
N PRO A 333 -7.70 -19.04 -29.02
CA PRO A 333 -6.82 -18.08 -28.37
C PRO A 333 -6.84 -16.75 -29.14
N CYS A 334 -7.03 -15.63 -28.44
CA CYS A 334 -7.06 -14.32 -29.07
C CYS A 334 -5.72 -14.06 -29.80
N THR A 335 -5.77 -13.49 -31.00
CA THR A 335 -4.58 -13.11 -31.78
C THR A 335 -3.57 -12.31 -30.95
N ARG A 336 -4.05 -11.44 -30.06
CA ARG A 336 -3.23 -10.71 -29.09
C ARG A 336 -2.45 -11.63 -28.17
N ASP A 337 -3.09 -12.64 -27.58
CA ASP A 337 -2.43 -13.56 -26.64
C ASP A 337 -1.36 -14.40 -27.36
N ARG A 338 -1.65 -14.81 -28.60
CA ARG A 338 -0.67 -15.46 -29.47
C ARG A 338 0.51 -14.54 -29.79
N PHE A 339 0.25 -13.27 -30.09
CA PHE A 339 1.27 -12.26 -30.31
C PHE A 339 2.15 -12.08 -29.05
N ALA A 340 1.54 -11.89 -27.88
CA ALA A 340 2.25 -11.77 -26.61
C ALA A 340 3.13 -13.01 -26.31
N ASN A 341 2.59 -14.20 -26.52
CA ASN A 341 3.32 -15.45 -26.31
C ASN A 341 4.47 -15.63 -27.29
N TRP A 342 4.28 -15.23 -28.55
CA TRP A 342 5.35 -15.25 -29.55
C TRP A 342 6.49 -14.30 -29.17
N ILE A 343 6.17 -13.08 -28.73
CA ILE A 343 7.16 -12.10 -28.26
C ILE A 343 7.94 -12.62 -27.05
N LYS A 344 7.25 -13.20 -26.06
CA LYS A 344 7.92 -13.82 -24.89
C LYS A 344 8.85 -14.97 -25.28
N LYS A 345 8.44 -15.79 -26.26
CA LYS A 345 9.19 -16.97 -26.69
C LYS A 345 10.41 -16.62 -27.54
N TRP A 346 10.29 -15.64 -28.43
CA TRP A 346 11.28 -15.36 -29.47
C TRP A 346 11.94 -13.99 -29.39
N GLY A 347 11.35 -13.01 -28.71
CA GLY A 347 11.78 -11.60 -28.75
C GLY A 347 13.20 -11.35 -28.24
N ASP A 348 13.67 -12.13 -27.26
CA ASP A 348 15.04 -12.03 -26.75
C ASP A 348 16.03 -12.99 -27.44
N LYS A 349 15.53 -13.94 -28.23
CA LYS A 349 16.36 -15.02 -28.76
C LYS A 349 17.22 -14.55 -29.93
N GLY A 350 18.53 -14.58 -29.71
CA GLY A 350 19.61 -14.19 -30.62
C GLY A 350 19.71 -15.01 -31.91
N VAL A 351 20.92 -15.47 -32.20
CA VAL A 351 21.13 -16.52 -33.21
C VAL A 351 20.53 -17.81 -32.68
N LEU A 352 19.75 -18.50 -33.50
CA LEU A 352 19.09 -19.76 -33.15
C LEU A 352 19.64 -20.93 -33.97
N PRO A 353 19.56 -22.16 -33.47
CA PRO A 353 19.77 -23.36 -34.29
C PRO A 353 18.82 -23.37 -35.50
N HIS A 354 19.24 -23.96 -36.62
CA HIS A 354 18.47 -23.97 -37.87
C HIS A 354 17.04 -24.53 -37.72
N SER A 355 16.85 -25.54 -36.86
CA SER A 355 15.55 -26.11 -36.53
C SER A 355 14.63 -25.11 -35.83
N GLU A 356 15.13 -24.40 -34.82
CA GLU A 356 14.38 -23.36 -34.11
C GLU A 356 14.12 -22.15 -35.01
N GLU A 357 15.04 -21.78 -35.89
CA GLU A 357 14.85 -20.69 -36.84
C GLU A 357 13.74 -21.01 -37.85
N LYS A 358 13.71 -22.25 -38.37
CA LYS A 358 12.63 -22.73 -39.24
C LYS A 358 11.28 -22.71 -38.51
N GLN A 359 11.25 -23.15 -37.25
CA GLN A 359 10.04 -23.09 -36.42
C GLN A 359 9.59 -21.64 -36.19
N ARG A 360 10.51 -20.74 -35.80
CA ARG A 360 10.24 -19.32 -35.57
C ARG A 360 9.63 -18.66 -36.80
N ARG A 361 10.18 -18.93 -38.00
CA ARG A 361 9.64 -18.42 -39.27
C ARG A 361 8.23 -18.93 -39.56
N GLY A 362 7.97 -20.23 -39.33
CA GLY A 362 6.63 -20.80 -39.48
C GLY A 362 5.61 -20.17 -38.54
N GLU A 363 5.97 -20.01 -37.27
CA GLU A 363 5.11 -19.36 -36.27
C GLU A 363 4.88 -17.87 -36.59
N LEU A 364 5.93 -17.16 -37.04
CA LEU A 364 5.86 -15.75 -37.45
C LEU A 364 4.91 -15.56 -38.64
N HIS A 365 5.00 -16.42 -39.66
CA HIS A 365 4.12 -16.33 -40.84
C HIS A 365 2.65 -16.57 -40.49
N SER A 366 2.36 -17.57 -39.64
CA SER A 366 0.98 -17.78 -39.12
C SER A 366 0.47 -16.55 -38.37
N LEU A 367 1.30 -15.98 -37.49
CA LEU A 367 0.94 -14.83 -36.67
C LEU A 367 0.73 -13.55 -37.50
N GLU A 368 1.54 -13.36 -38.55
CA GLU A 368 1.40 -12.28 -39.51
C GLU A 368 0.01 -12.30 -40.18
N GLN A 369 -0.43 -13.48 -40.65
CA GLN A 369 -1.74 -13.65 -41.26
C GLN A 369 -2.87 -13.31 -40.27
N GLU A 370 -2.74 -13.71 -39.02
CA GLU A 370 -3.73 -13.43 -37.98
C GLU A 370 -3.80 -11.94 -37.62
N LEU A 371 -2.64 -11.28 -37.47
CA LEU A 371 -2.58 -9.83 -37.23
C LEU A 371 -3.23 -9.05 -38.37
N ARG A 372 -2.98 -9.46 -39.63
CA ARG A 372 -3.66 -8.87 -40.79
C ARG A 372 -5.17 -9.09 -40.75
N ALA A 373 -5.63 -10.29 -40.39
CA ALA A 373 -7.04 -10.63 -40.32
C ALA A 373 -7.82 -9.81 -39.28
N VAL A 374 -7.17 -9.34 -38.22
CA VAL A 374 -7.78 -8.46 -37.20
C VAL A 374 -7.53 -6.96 -37.46
N GLY A 375 -7.05 -6.58 -38.65
CA GLY A 375 -6.80 -5.18 -39.01
C GLY A 375 -5.52 -4.58 -38.44
N ALA A 376 -4.64 -5.37 -37.83
CA ALA A 376 -3.34 -4.95 -37.29
C ALA A 376 -2.20 -5.12 -38.33
N GLN A 377 -2.45 -4.74 -39.58
CA GLN A 377 -1.52 -4.93 -40.71
C GLN A 377 -0.17 -4.21 -40.53
N ALA A 378 -0.18 -3.01 -39.93
CA ALA A 378 1.04 -2.25 -39.70
C ALA A 378 1.92 -2.90 -38.60
N VAL A 379 1.29 -3.48 -37.57
CA VAL A 379 1.97 -4.28 -36.54
C VAL A 379 2.60 -5.51 -37.17
N ALA A 380 1.87 -6.21 -38.04
CA ALA A 380 2.38 -7.38 -38.76
C ALA A 380 3.62 -7.03 -39.62
N ARG A 381 3.54 -5.94 -40.40
CA ARG A 381 4.65 -5.45 -41.22
C ARG A 381 5.87 -5.07 -40.37
N ALA A 382 5.66 -4.36 -39.26
CA ALA A 382 6.75 -3.98 -38.35
C ALA A 382 7.41 -5.21 -37.72
N LEU A 383 6.63 -6.21 -37.30
CA LEU A 383 7.12 -7.45 -36.72
C LEU A 383 7.98 -8.25 -37.72
N VAL A 384 7.50 -8.43 -38.95
CA VAL A 384 8.22 -9.16 -40.01
C VAL A 384 9.50 -8.43 -40.38
N THR A 385 9.43 -7.11 -40.63
CA THR A 385 10.60 -6.29 -40.98
C THR A 385 11.68 -6.40 -39.90
N PHE A 386 11.28 -6.29 -38.62
CA PHE A 386 12.20 -6.41 -37.50
C PHE A 386 12.91 -7.77 -37.43
N ASN A 387 12.20 -8.87 -37.74
CA ASN A 387 12.76 -10.22 -37.72
C ASN A 387 13.62 -10.55 -38.95
N GLU A 388 13.25 -10.08 -40.14
CA GLU A 388 13.90 -10.44 -41.41
C GLU A 388 15.17 -9.64 -41.69
N THR A 389 15.22 -8.39 -41.27
CA THR A 389 16.33 -7.46 -41.60
C THR A 389 17.65 -7.80 -40.93
N LYS A 390 17.73 -8.91 -40.17
CA LYS A 390 18.86 -9.27 -39.31
C LYS A 390 19.28 -8.12 -38.37
N MET A 391 18.45 -7.09 -38.19
CA MET A 391 18.65 -6.03 -37.18
C MET A 391 18.82 -6.65 -35.80
N GLU A 392 18.11 -7.74 -35.54
CA GLU A 392 18.29 -8.62 -34.39
C GLU A 392 19.77 -9.01 -34.19
N LEU A 393 20.45 -9.47 -35.23
CA LEU A 393 21.81 -10.03 -35.13
C LEU A 393 22.88 -8.99 -34.79
N GLN A 394 22.64 -7.71 -35.09
CA GLN A 394 23.66 -6.67 -34.98
C GLN A 394 23.46 -5.74 -33.76
N ASP A 395 22.25 -5.60 -33.22
CA ASP A 395 21.96 -4.62 -32.17
C ASP A 395 20.98 -5.15 -31.11
N ALA A 396 21.54 -5.78 -30.06
CA ALA A 396 20.77 -6.31 -28.93
C ALA A 396 19.94 -5.23 -28.20
N ARG A 397 20.38 -3.96 -28.23
CA ARG A 397 19.66 -2.86 -27.62
C ARG A 397 18.41 -2.51 -28.42
N MET A 398 18.50 -2.47 -29.75
CA MET A 398 17.33 -2.28 -30.60
C MET A 398 16.33 -3.42 -30.47
N ARG A 399 16.82 -4.66 -30.37
CA ARG A 399 15.96 -5.82 -30.14
C ARG A 399 15.10 -5.68 -28.88
N ARG A 400 15.72 -5.29 -27.76
CA ARG A 400 15.02 -5.04 -26.50
C ARG A 400 13.94 -3.96 -26.64
N ARG A 401 14.22 -2.88 -27.38
CA ARG A 401 13.28 -1.77 -27.61
C ARG A 401 12.05 -2.19 -28.40
N TYR A 402 12.25 -2.92 -29.51
CA TYR A 402 11.13 -3.48 -30.29
C TYR A 402 10.32 -4.48 -29.49
N ARG A 403 10.99 -5.34 -28.71
CA ARG A 403 10.30 -6.25 -27.79
C ARG A 403 9.41 -5.49 -26.83
N MET A 404 9.92 -4.47 -26.14
CA MET A 404 9.12 -3.66 -25.20
C MET A 404 7.93 -3.00 -25.89
N LEU A 405 8.11 -2.46 -27.10
CA LEU A 405 7.02 -1.89 -27.89
C LEU A 405 5.96 -2.97 -28.22
N PHE A 406 6.37 -4.14 -28.69
CA PHE A 406 5.44 -5.22 -29.03
C PHE A 406 4.74 -5.81 -27.80
N GLU A 407 5.42 -5.91 -26.66
CA GLU A 407 4.80 -6.29 -25.38
C GLU A 407 3.68 -5.31 -25.01
N GLN A 408 3.94 -4.00 -25.12
CA GLN A 408 2.93 -2.97 -24.89
C GLN A 408 1.75 -3.04 -25.88
N LEU A 409 2.01 -3.25 -27.17
CA LEU A 409 0.95 -3.43 -28.18
C LEU A 409 0.15 -4.72 -27.97
N SER A 410 0.74 -5.73 -27.31
CA SER A 410 0.08 -6.98 -26.94
C SER A 410 -0.63 -6.95 -25.59
N ALA A 411 -0.53 -5.84 -24.86
CA ALA A 411 -1.09 -5.70 -23.52
C ALA A 411 -2.62 -5.79 -23.53
N SER A 412 -3.18 -6.23 -22.42
CA SER A 412 -4.64 -6.40 -22.26
C SER A 412 -5.38 -5.10 -21.94
N GLU A 413 -4.61 -4.09 -21.60
CA GLU A 413 -4.92 -2.72 -21.24
C GLU A 413 -5.56 -1.95 -22.40
N SER A 414 -6.24 -0.85 -22.07
CA SER A 414 -6.84 0.03 -23.07
C SER A 414 -5.76 0.78 -23.86
N THR A 415 -5.99 0.97 -25.15
CA THR A 415 -5.17 1.81 -26.05
C THR A 415 -4.90 3.18 -25.44
N LEU A 416 -5.91 3.78 -24.81
CA LEU A 416 -5.81 5.11 -24.20
C LEU A 416 -5.05 5.14 -22.86
N GLN A 417 -4.80 3.99 -22.24
CA GLN A 417 -3.88 3.92 -21.09
C GLN A 417 -2.42 4.09 -21.54
N MET A 418 -2.12 3.77 -22.80
CA MET A 418 -0.78 3.91 -23.37
C MET A 418 -0.60 5.23 -24.13
N VAL A 419 -1.69 5.81 -24.67
CA VAL A 419 -1.67 7.07 -25.42
C VAL A 419 -2.79 7.96 -24.91
N ASN A 420 -2.43 8.88 -24.01
CA ASN A 420 -3.34 9.94 -23.56
C ASN A 420 -3.58 10.97 -24.69
N ALA A 421 -4.42 11.98 -24.45
CA ALA A 421 -4.76 12.99 -25.45
C ALA A 421 -3.53 13.78 -25.96
N LEU A 422 -2.58 14.10 -25.08
CA LEU A 422 -1.34 14.80 -25.46
C LEU A 422 -0.42 13.89 -26.29
N GLY A 423 -0.26 12.64 -25.87
CA GLY A 423 0.51 11.63 -26.59
C GLY A 423 -0.08 11.35 -27.98
N LEU A 424 -1.41 11.39 -28.14
CA LEU A 424 -2.06 11.24 -29.44
C LEU A 424 -1.73 12.41 -30.38
N GLU A 425 -1.74 13.64 -29.87
CA GLU A 425 -1.38 14.84 -30.64
C GLU A 425 0.09 14.82 -31.05
N SER A 426 1.00 14.45 -30.13
CA SER A 426 2.41 14.24 -30.44
C SER A 426 2.62 13.15 -31.49
N LEU A 427 1.85 12.07 -31.43
CA LEU A 427 1.90 10.98 -32.40
C LEU A 427 1.42 11.42 -33.80
N LYS A 428 0.35 12.23 -33.88
CA LYS A 428 -0.12 12.85 -35.13
C LYS A 428 0.97 13.72 -35.75
N ARG A 429 1.56 14.62 -34.96
CA ARG A 429 2.64 15.51 -35.41
C ARG A 429 3.84 14.72 -35.94
N PHE A 430 4.22 13.63 -35.27
CA PHE A 430 5.27 12.75 -35.77
C PHE A 430 4.91 12.07 -37.10
N VAL A 431 3.66 11.62 -37.27
CA VAL A 431 3.21 10.99 -38.52
C VAL A 431 3.19 11.97 -39.69
N GLU A 432 2.84 13.24 -39.44
CA GLU A 432 2.84 14.32 -40.44
C GLU A 432 4.27 14.70 -40.85
N GLU A 433 5.18 14.83 -39.89
CA GLU A 433 6.56 15.20 -40.13
C GLU A 433 7.53 14.29 -39.34
N PRO A 434 7.93 13.13 -39.90
CA PRO A 434 8.82 12.19 -39.24
C PRO A 434 10.24 12.76 -39.10
N SER A 435 10.55 13.32 -37.94
CA SER A 435 11.86 13.93 -37.64
C SER A 435 12.37 13.50 -36.26
N VAL A 436 13.67 13.68 -36.00
CA VAL A 436 14.24 13.41 -34.67
C VAL A 436 13.63 14.35 -33.61
N ALA A 437 13.33 15.59 -34.00
CA ALA A 437 12.67 16.55 -33.13
C ALA A 437 11.26 16.08 -32.75
N ASN A 438 10.44 15.69 -33.74
CA ASN A 438 9.08 15.22 -33.47
C ASN A 438 9.06 13.84 -32.78
N ALA A 439 10.07 12.99 -32.99
CA ALA A 439 10.22 11.74 -32.27
C ALA A 439 10.37 11.95 -30.75
N SER A 440 11.11 12.99 -30.34
CA SER A 440 11.31 13.32 -28.92
C SER A 440 10.04 13.80 -28.20
N LEU A 441 9.01 14.21 -28.94
CA LEU A 441 7.70 14.58 -28.39
C LEU A 441 6.88 13.37 -27.97
N LEU A 442 7.27 12.14 -28.36
CA LEU A 442 6.60 10.90 -27.99
C LEU A 442 6.97 10.42 -26.56
N VAL A 443 7.38 11.33 -25.68
CA VAL A 443 7.79 11.02 -24.30
C VAL A 443 6.71 10.29 -23.50
N ASP A 444 5.43 10.56 -23.81
CA ASP A 444 4.27 9.90 -23.22
C ASP A 444 4.08 8.45 -23.70
N ILE A 445 4.84 8.00 -24.71
CA ILE A 445 4.83 6.63 -25.26
C ILE A 445 6.27 6.08 -25.29
N PRO A 446 6.89 5.80 -24.13
CA PRO A 446 8.34 5.65 -24.02
C PRO A 446 8.94 4.53 -24.87
N ALA A 447 8.24 3.39 -25.03
CA ALA A 447 8.76 2.29 -25.85
C ALA A 447 8.72 2.63 -27.35
N LEU A 448 7.70 3.35 -27.80
CA LEU A 448 7.60 3.82 -29.18
C LEU A 448 8.66 4.88 -29.48
N MET A 449 8.81 5.88 -28.60
CA MET A 449 9.85 6.92 -28.72
C MET A 449 11.23 6.31 -28.93
N GLN A 450 11.61 5.32 -28.11
CA GLN A 450 12.92 4.68 -28.19
C GLN A 450 13.16 3.95 -29.51
N VAL A 451 12.12 3.37 -30.12
CA VAL A 451 12.21 2.72 -31.43
C VAL A 451 12.29 3.78 -32.53
N VAL A 452 11.36 4.74 -32.51
CA VAL A 452 11.24 5.81 -33.51
C VAL A 452 12.52 6.64 -33.60
N GLU A 453 13.04 7.14 -32.48
CA GLU A 453 14.25 7.97 -32.45
C GLU A 453 15.43 7.27 -33.14
N GLN A 454 15.56 5.96 -32.95
CA GLN A 454 16.67 5.18 -33.49
C GLN A 454 16.50 4.90 -34.97
N VAL A 455 15.29 4.52 -35.38
CA VAL A 455 14.94 4.24 -36.77
C VAL A 455 15.10 5.51 -37.61
N VAL A 456 14.60 6.65 -37.11
CA VAL A 456 14.76 7.96 -37.77
C VAL A 456 16.22 8.40 -37.80
N ARG A 457 16.97 8.25 -36.70
CA ARG A 457 18.40 8.61 -36.66
C ARG A 457 19.24 7.76 -37.60
N LYS A 458 18.99 6.45 -37.68
CA LYS A 458 19.70 5.53 -38.59
C LYS A 458 19.17 5.60 -40.03
N LYS A 459 18.03 6.27 -40.27
CA LYS A 459 17.31 6.31 -41.56
C LYS A 459 17.02 4.92 -42.13
N GLN A 460 16.72 3.95 -41.26
CA GLN A 460 16.45 2.56 -41.62
C GLN A 460 15.01 2.22 -41.29
N HIS A 461 14.25 1.74 -42.27
CA HIS A 461 12.86 1.32 -42.10
C HIS A 461 11.94 2.41 -41.52
N VAL A 462 12.23 3.67 -41.85
CA VAL A 462 11.45 4.83 -41.36
C VAL A 462 10.00 4.70 -41.82
N GLU A 463 9.78 4.29 -43.06
CA GLU A 463 8.47 4.03 -43.65
C GLU A 463 7.64 3.01 -42.86
N VAL A 464 8.26 1.93 -42.39
CA VAL A 464 7.58 0.88 -41.62
C VAL A 464 7.13 1.39 -40.25
N ILE A 465 7.97 2.20 -39.60
CA ILE A 465 7.63 2.79 -38.29
C ILE A 465 6.60 3.91 -38.42
N VAL A 466 6.66 4.72 -39.48
CA VAL A 466 5.65 5.74 -39.75
C VAL A 466 4.30 5.09 -40.03
N ASP A 467 4.27 3.98 -40.78
CA ASP A 467 3.06 3.19 -41.00
C ASP A 467 2.48 2.63 -39.68
N LEU A 468 3.34 2.12 -38.79
CA LEU A 468 2.93 1.68 -37.45
C LEU A 468 2.34 2.83 -36.62
N CYS A 469 3.01 3.99 -36.60
CA CYS A 469 2.53 5.17 -35.88
C CYS A 469 1.17 5.65 -36.42
N ARG A 470 1.00 5.68 -37.75
CA ARG A 470 -0.27 6.05 -38.38
C ARG A 470 -1.41 5.11 -38.00
N TRP A 471 -1.14 3.80 -38.01
CA TRP A 471 -2.10 2.81 -37.51
C TRP A 471 -2.42 3.03 -36.03
N MET A 472 -1.42 3.36 -35.21
CA MET A 472 -1.63 3.67 -33.80
C MET A 472 -2.51 4.91 -33.58
N VAL A 473 -2.33 5.98 -34.36
CA VAL A 473 -3.21 7.17 -34.32
C VAL A 473 -4.65 6.76 -34.62
N GLN A 474 -4.88 6.09 -35.76
CA GLN A 474 -6.22 5.67 -36.18
C GLN A 474 -6.89 4.81 -35.11
N ARG A 475 -6.14 3.87 -34.52
CA ARG A 475 -6.67 2.97 -33.50
C ARG A 475 -7.02 3.70 -32.20
N ALA A 476 -6.17 4.63 -31.75
CA ALA A 476 -6.44 5.43 -30.57
C ALA A 476 -7.67 6.33 -30.76
N GLU A 477 -7.83 6.94 -31.94
CA GLU A 477 -9.02 7.74 -32.28
C GLU A 477 -10.30 6.89 -32.33
N GLU A 478 -10.24 5.70 -32.91
CA GLU A 478 -11.37 4.77 -32.93
C GLU A 478 -11.81 4.39 -31.51
N VAL A 479 -10.85 4.02 -30.65
CA VAL A 479 -11.10 3.66 -29.24
C VAL A 479 -11.66 4.84 -28.46
N LEU A 480 -11.11 6.05 -28.66
CA LEU A 480 -11.63 7.27 -28.06
C LEU A 480 -13.07 7.55 -28.52
N GLY A 481 -13.35 7.40 -29.82
CA GLY A 481 -14.69 7.53 -30.37
C GLY A 481 -15.69 6.54 -29.76
N ILE A 482 -15.31 5.27 -29.59
CA ILE A 482 -16.12 4.25 -28.94
C ILE A 482 -16.45 4.65 -27.49
N LEU A 483 -15.46 5.16 -26.75
CA LEU A 483 -15.65 5.57 -25.35
C LEU A 483 -16.55 6.80 -25.25
N MET A 484 -16.34 7.82 -26.10
CA MET A 484 -17.18 9.03 -26.13
C MET A 484 -18.63 8.73 -26.57
N GLN A 485 -18.83 7.76 -27.48
CA GLN A 485 -20.17 7.33 -27.88
C GLN A 485 -20.85 6.44 -26.81
N GLY A 486 -20.07 5.69 -26.03
CA GLY A 486 -20.54 4.90 -24.91
C GLY A 486 -21.24 5.73 -23.83
N ASP A 487 -20.82 6.99 -23.65
CA ASP A 487 -21.45 7.95 -22.73
C ASP A 487 -22.85 8.42 -23.20
N HIS A 488 -23.19 8.27 -24.48
CA HIS A 488 -24.50 8.65 -25.02
C HIS A 488 -25.56 7.55 -24.94
N VAL A 489 -25.23 6.32 -24.53
CA VAL A 489 -26.22 5.23 -24.36
C VAL A 489 -26.94 5.38 -23.01
N ASN A 490 -27.91 6.30 -23.02
CA ASN A 490 -29.11 6.35 -22.18
C ASN A 490 -28.94 6.13 -20.66
N LEU A 491 -28.39 7.14 -19.97
CA LEU A 491 -28.42 7.25 -18.51
C LEU A 491 -29.86 7.37 -17.95
N GLU A 492 -30.90 7.58 -18.76
CA GLU A 492 -32.29 7.60 -18.27
C GLU A 492 -32.74 6.23 -17.73
N GLY A 493 -32.13 5.13 -18.19
CA GLY A 493 -32.37 3.79 -17.66
C GLY A 493 -31.77 3.52 -16.27
N ILE A 494 -30.93 4.42 -15.75
CA ILE A 494 -30.31 4.32 -14.42
C ILE A 494 -31.14 5.08 -13.36
N ARG A 495 -32.13 5.89 -13.77
CA ARG A 495 -33.14 6.40 -12.83
C ARG A 495 -34.01 5.24 -12.38
N ASN A 496 -33.71 4.73 -11.19
CA ASN A 496 -34.46 3.69 -10.53
C ASN A 496 -35.94 4.11 -10.44
N SER A 497 -36.82 3.51 -11.23
CA SER A 497 -38.25 3.82 -11.30
C SER A 497 -39.04 3.32 -10.08
N LYS A 498 -38.37 2.99 -8.98
CA LYS A 498 -38.98 2.71 -7.69
C LYS A 498 -38.39 3.68 -6.68
N GLY A 499 -39.23 4.61 -6.24
CA GLY A 499 -38.92 5.64 -5.25
C GLY A 499 -38.40 5.06 -3.94
N CYS A 500 -37.11 4.74 -3.90
CA CYS A 500 -36.35 4.66 -2.66
C CYS A 500 -35.96 6.10 -2.34
N GLY A 501 -36.72 6.73 -1.45
CA GLY A 501 -36.45 8.09 -1.01
C GLY A 501 -35.01 8.24 -0.52
N ASP A 502 -34.38 9.34 -0.92
CA ASP A 502 -33.02 9.78 -0.60
C ASP A 502 -32.81 10.04 0.90
N ASN A 503 -32.88 9.00 1.74
CA ASN A 503 -32.68 9.20 3.17
C ASN A 503 -31.95 8.05 3.86
N TRP A 504 -30.68 7.89 3.51
CA TRP A 504 -29.73 7.05 4.26
C TRP A 504 -29.64 7.46 5.75
N LYS A 505 -30.01 8.70 6.11
CA LYS A 505 -30.12 9.16 7.51
C LYS A 505 -31.27 8.48 8.28
N GLN A 506 -32.39 8.15 7.62
CA GLN A 506 -33.49 7.40 8.26
C GLN A 506 -33.11 5.95 8.57
N VAL A 507 -32.29 5.31 7.73
CA VAL A 507 -31.77 3.95 7.99
C VAL A 507 -30.89 3.94 9.25
N ARG A 508 -30.11 5.00 9.47
CA ARG A 508 -29.25 5.15 10.67
C ARG A 508 -30.06 5.38 11.94
N GLN A 509 -31.16 6.16 11.88
CA GLN A 509 -32.05 6.38 13.02
C GLN A 509 -32.86 5.13 13.39
N HIS A 510 -33.28 4.32 12.41
CA HIS A 510 -34.00 3.07 12.67
C HIS A 510 -33.13 1.99 13.34
N MET A 511 -31.82 1.97 13.07
CA MET A 511 -30.88 1.07 13.76
C MET A 511 -30.57 1.49 15.20
N ILE A 512 -30.67 2.77 15.54
CA ILE A 512 -30.47 3.26 16.91
C ILE A 512 -31.72 2.96 17.78
N CYS A 513 -32.93 3.10 17.23
CA CYS A 513 -34.16 2.81 17.98
C CYS A 513 -34.37 1.31 18.29
N LYS A 514 -33.93 0.38 17.44
CA LYS A 514 -34.09 -1.07 17.71
C LYS A 514 -33.22 -1.62 18.84
N ARG A 515 -32.24 -0.85 19.34
CA ARG A 515 -31.42 -1.22 20.51
C ARG A 515 -31.99 -0.77 21.86
N GLN A 516 -33.11 -0.05 21.89
CA GLN A 516 -33.75 0.41 23.12
C GLN A 516 -35.08 -0.30 23.49
N ILE A 517 -35.54 -1.29 22.70
CA ILE A 517 -36.79 -2.04 23.00
C ILE A 517 -36.53 -3.54 23.24
N SER A 518 -35.36 -3.88 23.77
CA SER A 518 -35.12 -5.21 24.32
C SER A 518 -34.25 -5.11 25.56
N ASN A 519 -34.89 -4.66 26.63
CA ASN A 519 -34.67 -5.03 28.02
C ASN A 519 -36.03 -5.10 28.71
#